data_AF-A0A0F9C9W6-F1
#
_entry.id   AF-A0A0F9C9W6-F1
#
_cell.length_a   1.000
_cell.length_b   1.000
_cell.length_c   1.000
_cell.angle_alpha   90.00
_cell.angle_beta   90.00
_cell.angle_gamma   90.00
#
_symmetry.space_group_name_H-M   'P 1'
#
loop_
_entity.id
_entity.type
_entity.pdbx_description
1 polymer ?
#
loop_
_entity_poly.entity_id
_entity_poly.type
_entity_poly.pdbx_seq_one_letter_code
_entity_poly.pdbx_strand_id
1 'polypeptide(L)' 'MPNPKMQALNKNSTDPQIQEAISAEIEQCMSEPGAEQKACAGKAFGMARTATGKELNIGQ' A
#
# COMPACT_ATOMS: atom_id res chain seq x y z
N MET A 1 9.78 1.96 10.39
CA MET A 1 8.55 2.33 11.11
C MET A 1 7.36 2.02 10.19
N PRO A 2 6.21 1.52 10.67
CA PRO A 2 5.07 1.26 9.78
C PRO A 2 4.56 2.55 9.14
N ASN A 3 4.24 2.52 7.84
CA ASN A 3 3.77 3.70 7.11
C ASN A 3 2.46 4.24 7.74
N PRO A 4 2.43 5.49 8.23
CA PRO A 4 1.26 6.06 8.89
C PRO A 4 0.05 6.18 7.97
N LYS A 5 0.25 6.37 6.65
CA LYS A 5 -0.86 6.42 5.67
C LYS A 5 -1.53 5.05 5.52
N MET A 6 -0.74 3.98 5.55
CA MET A 6 -1.27 2.60 5.50
C MET A 6 -2.07 2.26 6.76
N GLN A 7 -1.62 2.72 7.92
CA GLN A 7 -2.35 2.52 9.19
C GLN A 7 -3.64 3.33 9.27
N ALA A 8 -3.72 4.45 8.55
CA ALA A 8 -4.93 5.28 8.47
C ALA A 8 -6.01 4.67 7.53
N LEU A 9 -5.65 3.68 6.72
CA LEU A 9 -6.59 3.03 5.81
C LEU A 9 -7.68 2.28 6.57
N ASN A 10 -8.90 2.40 6.08
CA ASN A 10 -10.08 1.73 6.61
C ASN A 10 -11.13 1.54 5.49
N LYS A 11 -12.25 0.89 5.80
CA LYS A 11 -13.34 0.62 4.83
C LYS A 11 -13.92 1.86 4.14
N ASN A 12 -13.77 3.05 4.73
CA ASN A 12 -14.26 4.31 4.17
C ASN A 12 -13.19 5.08 3.40
N SER A 13 -11.95 4.57 3.33
CA SER A 13 -10.89 5.22 2.58
C SER A 13 -11.24 5.33 1.10
N THR A 14 -10.96 6.49 0.52
CA THR A 14 -11.14 6.75 -0.90
C THR A 14 -9.99 6.16 -1.70
N ASP A 15 -10.24 5.84 -2.96
CA ASP A 15 -9.22 5.26 -3.84
C ASP A 15 -7.94 6.13 -3.91
N PRO A 16 -8.00 7.49 -3.96
CA PRO A 16 -6.80 8.32 -3.86
C PRO A 16 -6.03 8.14 -2.54
N GLN A 17 -6.72 8.08 -1.39
CA GLN A 17 -6.07 7.86 -0.09
C GLN A 17 -5.34 6.52 -0.05
N ILE A 18 -5.94 5.51 -0.68
CA ILE A 18 -5.39 4.17 -0.74
C ILE A 18 -4.18 4.11 -1.67
N GLN A 19 -4.26 4.74 -2.85
CA GLN A 19 -3.12 4.87 -3.76
C GLN A 19 -1.94 5.60 -3.11
N GLU A 20 -2.19 6.72 -2.42
CA GLU A 20 -1.14 7.44 -1.70
C GLU A 20 -0.48 6.59 -0.60
N ALA A 21 -1.28 5.83 0.14
CA ALA A 21 -0.77 4.96 1.19
C ALA A 21 0.09 3.83 0.63
N ILE A 22 -0.35 3.23 -0.49
CA ILE A 22 0.40 2.19 -1.20
C ILE A 22 1.72 2.75 -1.73
N SER A 23 1.68 3.88 -2.45
CA SER A 23 2.90 4.49 -3.01
C SER A 23 3.93 4.75 -1.92
N ALA A 24 3.51 5.33 -0.80
CA ALA A 24 4.40 5.58 0.33
C ALA A 24 4.96 4.28 0.96
N GLU A 25 4.19 3.18 1.01
CA GLU A 25 4.68 1.90 1.53
C GLU A 25 5.66 1.25 0.54
N ILE A 26 5.43 1.40 -0.76
CA ILE A 26 6.35 0.95 -1.81
C ILE A 26 7.66 1.73 -1.70
N GLU A 27 7.63 3.06 -1.62
CA GLU A 27 8.83 3.88 -1.48
C GLU A 27 9.62 3.53 -0.21
N GLN A 28 8.91 3.31 0.90
CA GLN A 28 9.53 2.91 2.14
C GLN A 28 10.17 1.52 2.06
N CYS A 29 9.50 0.55 1.45
CA CYS A 29 10.03 -0.80 1.24
C CYS A 29 11.22 -0.79 0.26
N MET A 30 11.15 0.01 -0.81
CA MET A 30 12.23 0.20 -1.77
C MET A 30 13.48 0.86 -1.18
N SER A 31 13.37 1.49 -0.01
CA SER A 31 14.51 2.03 0.72
C SER A 31 15.31 0.96 1.46
N GLU A 32 14.81 -0.28 1.54
CA GLU A 32 15.51 -1.41 2.16
C GLU A 32 16.49 -2.07 1.16
N PRO A 33 17.73 -2.38 1.58
CA PRO A 33 18.71 -3.01 0.70
C PRO A 33 18.25 -4.42 0.28
N GLY A 34 18.21 -4.67 -1.03
CA GLY A 34 17.72 -5.93 -1.60
C GLY A 34 16.20 -5.98 -1.83
N ALA A 35 15.48 -4.87 -1.60
CA ALA A 35 14.06 -4.79 -1.87
C ALA A 35 13.74 -4.84 -3.37
N GLU A 36 12.79 -5.70 -3.74
CA GLU A 36 12.27 -5.77 -5.10
C GLU A 36 10.95 -5.01 -5.22
N GLN A 37 10.85 -4.14 -6.24
CA GLN A 37 9.68 -3.30 -6.45
C GLN A 37 8.38 -4.10 -6.53
N LYS A 38 8.40 -5.27 -7.18
CA LYS A 38 7.23 -6.16 -7.25
C LYS A 38 6.83 -6.73 -5.89
N ALA A 39 7.80 -7.10 -5.05
CA ALA A 39 7.54 -7.61 -3.71
C ALA A 39 6.98 -6.51 -2.79
N CYS A 40 7.58 -5.32 -2.86
CA CYS A 40 7.12 -4.14 -2.13
C CYS A 40 5.70 -3.72 -2.54
N ALA A 41 5.42 -3.70 -3.84
CA ALA A 41 4.08 -3.47 -4.37
C ALA A 41 3.11 -4.51 -3.83
N GLY A 42 3.40 -5.80 -3.98
CA GLY A 42 2.54 -6.89 -3.51
C GLY A 42 2.20 -6.79 -2.01
N LYS A 43 3.21 -6.46 -1.18
CA LYS A 43 3.03 -6.22 0.26
C LYS A 43 2.11 -5.02 0.51
N ALA A 44 2.37 -3.88 -0.12
CA ALA A 44 1.57 -2.66 0.05
C ALA A 44 0.12 -2.87 -0.40
N PHE A 45 -0.10 -3.52 -1.53
CA PHE A 45 -1.44 -3.87 -2.02
C PHE A 45 -2.18 -4.84 -1.09
N GLY A 46 -1.49 -5.87 -0.59
CA GLY A 46 -2.07 -6.83 0.35
C GLY A 46 -2.50 -6.17 1.67
N MET A 47 -1.67 -5.29 2.21
CA MET A 47 -2.00 -4.50 3.41
C MET A 47 -3.18 -3.57 3.17
N ALA A 48 -3.20 -2.85 2.04
CA ALA A 48 -4.28 -1.92 1.72
C ALA A 48 -5.61 -2.64 1.50
N ARG A 49 -5.58 -3.80 0.83
CA ARG A 49 -6.74 -4.69 0.68
C ARG A 49 -7.26 -5.18 2.04
N THR A 50 -6.35 -5.55 2.94
CA THR A 50 -6.72 -6.02 4.30
C THR A 50 -7.36 -4.89 5.12
N ALA A 51 -6.79 -3.68 5.07
CA ALA A 51 -7.29 -2.54 5.84
C ALA A 51 -8.62 -1.97 5.33
N THR A 52 -8.81 -1.96 4.00
CA THR A 52 -9.99 -1.33 3.38
C THR A 52 -11.09 -2.32 3.01
N GLY A 53 -10.76 -3.61 2.86
CA GLY A 53 -11.67 -4.60 2.28
C GLY A 53 -12.01 -4.34 0.81
N LYS A 54 -11.41 -3.32 0.18
CA LYS A 54 -11.58 -3.04 -1.24
C LYS A 54 -10.60 -3.87 -2.04
N GLU A 55 -11.08 -4.52 -3.10
CA GLU A 55 -10.21 -4.99 -4.15
C GLU A 55 -9.68 -3.79 -4.92
N LEU A 56 -8.43 -3.43 -4.64
CA LEU A 56 -7.77 -2.33 -5.32
C LEU A 56 -7.45 -2.79 -6.74
N ASN A 57 -8.28 -2.33 -7.67
CA ASN A 57 -8.14 -2.60 -9.09
C ASN A 57 -7.05 -1.67 -9.65
N ILE A 58 -5.80 -1.99 -9.36
CA ILE A 58 -4.64 -1.35 -9.99
C ILE A 58 -4.39 -1.97 -11.36
N GLY A 59 -5.25 -1.62 -12.32
CA GLY A 59 -5.00 -1.74 -13.75
C GLY A 59 -5.00 -3.16 -14.32
N GLN A 60 -6.00 -3.44 -15.16
CA GLN A 60 -5.85 -4.33 -16.29
C GLN A 60 -4.94 -3.69 -17.36
#